data_AF-A0A1M3E3Y6-F1
#
_entry.id   AF-A0A1M3E3Y6-F1
#
_cell.length_a   1.000
_cell.length_b   1.000
_cell.length_c   1.000
_cell.angle_alpha   90.00
_cell.angle_beta   90.00
_cell.angle_gamma   90.00
#
_symmetry.space_group_name_H-M   'P 1'
#
loop_
_entity.id
_entity.type
_entity.pdbx_description
1 polymer ?
#
loop_
_entity_poly.entity_id
_entity_poly.type
_entity_poly.pdbx_seq_one_letter_code
_entity_poly.pdbx_strand_id
1 'polypeptide(L)'
;MKFYYLAILLINLLGAIDVCARDCETDVIKTEKRLATNLEYINYVISGNRSGHDLTNTYYTVSVCYAVLGNYDSAIYYLPKDHTSLVNLDDIFYEECQITHSWKKAAELIVADFKSKHSNLKNLDLAMELTRLSGREQSVMWYGFYLQKGSSCDKLKLAHQQLHKKAKLILESLKGKDYPTVNDIGAEGMKSLFLLIQHSDDNVALQKLFKSKMEAALKKQTYTDTLLITQLAFLTDRVLVNEKKLQEYGTQFDESHHLLPIRDAINVNTRRLLVFLAPLNK
;
A
#
# COMPACT_ATOMS: atom_id res chain seq x y z
N MET A 1 -6.08 -20.60 0.51
CA MET A 1 -5.13 -20.41 -0.62
C MET A 1 -4.89 -18.94 -1.05
N LYS A 2 -5.33 -17.91 -0.30
CA LYS A 2 -5.09 -16.49 -0.65
C LYS A 2 -4.34 -15.66 0.42
N PHE A 3 -4.00 -16.25 1.57
CA PHE A 3 -3.24 -15.59 2.64
C PHE A 3 -1.72 -15.80 2.58
N TYR A 4 -1.25 -16.68 1.69
CA TYR A 4 0.19 -16.85 1.45
C TYR A 4 0.80 -15.65 0.69
N TYR A 5 0.04 -14.93 -0.14
CA TYR A 5 0.58 -13.80 -0.91
C TYR A 5 0.89 -12.55 -0.07
N LEU A 6 0.10 -12.26 0.97
CA LEU A 6 0.37 -11.13 1.87
C LEU A 6 1.52 -11.45 2.85
N ALA A 7 1.63 -12.70 3.29
CA ALA A 7 2.71 -13.17 4.14
C ALA A 7 4.05 -13.31 3.39
N ILE A 8 4.03 -13.66 2.09
CA ILE A 8 5.23 -13.67 1.24
C ILE A 8 5.67 -12.25 0.87
N LEU A 9 4.73 -11.31 0.72
CA LEU A 9 5.05 -9.88 0.65
C LEU A 9 5.68 -9.40 1.97
N LEU A 10 5.17 -9.80 3.13
CA LEU A 10 5.80 -9.48 4.42
C LEU A 10 7.18 -10.12 4.57
N ILE A 11 7.39 -11.39 4.21
CA ILE A 11 8.65 -12.11 4.46
C ILE A 11 9.76 -11.73 3.47
N ASN A 12 9.44 -11.47 2.19
CA ASN A 12 10.45 -11.06 1.20
C ASN A 12 10.76 -9.56 1.26
N LEU A 13 9.79 -8.74 1.67
CA LEU A 13 10.05 -7.35 1.99
C LEU A 13 10.86 -7.31 3.29
N LEU A 14 10.48 -8.01 4.38
CA LEU A 14 11.31 -8.17 5.58
C LEU A 14 12.71 -8.70 5.26
N GLY A 15 12.91 -9.64 4.33
CA GLY A 15 14.26 -10.09 3.95
C GLY A 15 15.12 -9.03 3.27
N ALA A 16 14.52 -8.14 2.48
CA ALA A 16 15.21 -7.02 1.84
C ALA A 16 15.29 -5.75 2.72
N ILE A 17 14.52 -5.72 3.81
CA ILE A 17 14.26 -4.54 4.62
C ILE A 17 14.71 -4.67 6.08
N ASP A 18 14.78 -5.87 6.69
CA ASP A 18 15.55 -6.11 7.93
C ASP A 18 17.02 -5.66 7.73
N VAL A 19 17.44 -5.59 6.47
CA VAL A 19 18.73 -5.11 5.99
C VAL A 19 18.87 -3.58 6.17
N CYS A 20 17.77 -2.84 6.04
CA CYS A 20 17.74 -1.38 6.10
C CYS A 20 17.48 -0.81 7.52
N ALA A 21 17.04 -1.61 8.49
CA ALA A 21 16.38 -1.08 9.69
C ALA A 21 16.96 -1.50 11.06
N ARG A 22 18.24 -1.90 11.12
CA ARG A 22 19.00 -1.92 12.38
C ARG A 22 20.36 -1.27 12.18
N ASP A 23 20.41 0.05 12.37
CA ASP A 23 21.24 0.73 13.37
C ASP A 23 21.25 2.24 13.12
N CYS A 24 21.05 2.99 14.21
CA CYS A 24 20.97 4.44 14.29
C CYS A 24 22.30 5.13 13.92
N GLU A 25 22.21 6.11 13.00
CA GLU A 25 23.11 7.24 12.74
C GLU A 25 24.63 7.04 12.57
N THR A 26 25.16 5.82 12.55
CA THR A 26 26.63 5.64 12.51
C THR A 26 27.22 4.99 11.28
N ASP A 27 26.46 4.42 10.33
CA ASP A 27 27.10 3.84 9.14
C ASP A 27 26.16 3.73 7.92
N VAL A 28 25.96 4.83 7.20
CA VAL A 28 25.46 4.79 5.80
C VAL A 28 26.26 3.76 4.99
N ILE A 29 27.57 3.65 5.27
CA ILE A 29 28.50 2.69 4.67
C ILE A 29 28.12 1.23 4.98
N LYS A 30 27.61 0.90 6.18
CA LYS A 30 27.17 -0.48 6.52
C LYS A 30 25.87 -0.82 5.80
N THR A 31 24.95 0.13 5.67
CA THR A 31 23.69 -0.06 4.93
C THR A 31 23.97 -0.23 3.44
N GLU A 32 24.81 0.62 2.84
CA GLU A 32 25.27 0.48 1.44
C GLU A 32 25.99 -0.85 1.20
N LYS A 33 26.88 -1.26 2.11
CA LYS A 33 27.61 -2.54 1.99
C LYS A 33 26.69 -3.75 2.10
N ARG A 34 25.68 -3.71 2.97
CA ARG A 34 24.65 -4.76 3.08
C ARG A 34 23.75 -4.79 1.84
N LEU A 35 23.32 -3.64 1.33
CA LEU A 35 22.56 -3.52 0.09
C LEU A 35 23.35 -4.07 -1.10
N ALA A 36 24.64 -3.75 -1.22
CA ALA A 36 25.52 -4.28 -2.26
C ALA A 36 25.68 -5.81 -2.18
N THR A 37 25.88 -6.36 -0.97
CA THR A 37 25.97 -7.81 -0.75
C THR A 37 24.67 -8.53 -1.12
N ASN A 38 23.53 -7.93 -0.79
CA ASN A 38 22.23 -8.48 -1.16
C ASN A 38 21.96 -8.34 -2.66
N LEU A 39 22.40 -7.25 -3.29
CA LEU A 39 22.29 -7.07 -4.72
C LEU A 39 23.08 -8.16 -5.48
N GLU A 40 24.25 -8.56 -5.00
CA GLU A 40 24.99 -9.71 -5.54
C GLU A 40 24.18 -11.01 -5.44
N TYR A 41 23.61 -11.30 -4.26
CA TYR A 41 22.76 -12.47 -4.07
C TYR A 41 21.50 -12.42 -4.95
N ILE A 42 20.85 -11.26 -5.06
CA ILE A 42 19.64 -11.13 -5.84
C ILE A 42 19.94 -11.19 -7.35
N ASN A 43 21.01 -10.57 -7.82
CA ASN A 43 21.46 -10.71 -9.21
C ASN A 43 21.82 -12.17 -9.52
N TYR A 44 22.44 -12.88 -8.59
CA TYR A 44 22.65 -14.32 -8.69
C TYR A 44 21.32 -15.08 -8.84
N VAL A 45 20.31 -14.78 -8.01
CA VAL A 45 18.96 -15.37 -8.09
C VAL A 45 18.27 -15.05 -9.42
N ILE A 46 18.40 -13.83 -9.94
CA ILE A 46 17.83 -13.44 -11.25
C ILE A 46 18.54 -14.18 -12.40
N SER A 47 19.85 -14.39 -12.29
CA SER A 47 20.64 -15.10 -13.30
C SER A 47 20.44 -16.63 -13.30
N GLY A 48 20.06 -17.19 -12.15
CA GLY A 48 19.70 -18.60 -11.99
C GLY A 48 18.24 -18.83 -12.38
N ASN A 49 18.00 -19.67 -13.37
CA ASN A 49 16.70 -19.95 -14.02
C ASN A 49 15.61 -20.52 -13.07
N ARG A 50 15.16 -19.76 -12.06
CA ARG A 50 14.05 -20.12 -11.14
C ARG A 50 12.71 -19.60 -11.66
N SER A 51 11.62 -20.29 -11.34
CA SER A 51 10.28 -20.06 -11.89
C SER A 51 9.72 -18.64 -11.64
N GLY A 52 8.97 -18.12 -12.60
CA GLY A 52 8.56 -16.71 -12.72
C GLY A 52 7.73 -16.06 -11.59
N HIS A 53 7.26 -16.83 -10.59
CA HIS A 53 6.51 -16.26 -9.45
C HIS A 53 7.42 -15.77 -8.30
N ASP A 54 8.65 -16.31 -8.19
CA ASP A 54 9.68 -15.82 -7.24
C ASP A 54 10.36 -14.53 -7.76
N LEU A 55 10.43 -14.34 -9.07
CA LEU A 55 11.17 -13.24 -9.70
C LEU A 55 10.42 -11.91 -9.73
N THR A 56 9.08 -11.89 -9.73
CA THR A 56 8.30 -10.64 -9.81
C THR A 56 8.45 -9.76 -8.57
N ASN A 57 8.35 -10.33 -7.36
CA ASN A 57 8.66 -9.62 -6.12
C ASN A 57 10.16 -9.27 -5.96
N THR A 58 11.01 -9.87 -6.80
CA THR A 58 12.45 -9.64 -6.82
C THR A 58 12.79 -8.37 -7.63
N TYR A 59 12.06 -8.05 -8.70
CA TYR A 59 12.39 -6.89 -9.55
C TYR A 59 12.17 -5.52 -8.91
N TYR A 60 11.06 -5.33 -8.19
CA TYR A 60 10.85 -4.10 -7.43
C TYR A 60 11.96 -3.93 -6.38
N THR A 61 12.24 -4.97 -5.59
CA THR A 61 13.29 -4.97 -4.57
C THR A 61 14.65 -4.60 -5.15
N VAL A 62 15.04 -5.23 -6.26
CA VAL A 62 16.29 -4.92 -6.98
C VAL A 62 16.31 -3.50 -7.49
N SER A 63 15.20 -3.05 -8.08
CA SER A 63 15.08 -1.70 -8.60
C SER A 63 15.25 -0.66 -7.49
N VAL A 64 14.63 -0.86 -6.33
CA VAL A 64 14.81 0.00 -5.15
C VAL A 64 16.25 -0.03 -4.65
N CYS A 65 16.89 -1.20 -4.56
CA CYS A 65 18.29 -1.30 -4.16
C CYS A 65 19.21 -0.49 -5.09
N TYR A 66 19.02 -0.60 -6.41
CA TYR A 66 19.77 0.19 -7.37
C TYR A 66 19.49 1.69 -7.25
N ALA A 67 18.24 2.09 -7.00
CA ALA A 67 17.88 3.50 -6.82
C ALA A 67 18.58 4.09 -5.58
N VAL A 68 18.54 3.38 -4.45
CA VAL A 68 19.18 3.79 -3.20
C VAL A 68 20.71 3.85 -3.33
N LEU A 69 21.32 2.97 -4.14
CA LEU A 69 22.76 2.96 -4.42
C LEU A 69 23.18 3.98 -5.50
N GLY A 70 22.28 4.83 -6.00
CA GLY A 70 22.59 5.83 -7.03
C GLY A 70 22.73 5.27 -8.45
N ASN A 71 22.45 3.98 -8.67
CA ASN A 71 22.51 3.35 -9.99
C ASN A 71 21.14 3.43 -10.70
N TYR A 72 20.77 4.65 -11.09
CA TYR A 72 19.43 4.95 -11.58
C TYR A 72 19.08 4.22 -12.87
N ASP A 73 20.02 4.02 -13.81
CA ASP A 73 19.76 3.30 -15.06
C ASP A 73 19.35 1.84 -14.79
N SER A 74 20.00 1.18 -13.83
CA SER A 74 19.63 -0.18 -13.42
C SER A 74 18.29 -0.19 -12.69
N ALA A 75 18.03 0.78 -11.81
CA ALA A 75 16.74 0.92 -11.15
C ALA A 75 15.60 1.04 -12.19
N ILE A 76 15.78 1.92 -13.17
CA ILE A 76 14.85 2.19 -14.27
C ILE A 76 14.67 0.98 -15.17
N TYR A 77 15.71 0.17 -15.37
CA TYR A 77 15.63 -1.04 -16.16
C TYR A 77 14.76 -2.14 -15.51
N TYR A 78 14.83 -2.28 -14.18
CA TYR A 78 14.12 -3.34 -13.46
C TYR A 78 12.68 -2.98 -13.10
N LEU A 79 12.36 -1.71 -12.82
CA LEU A 79 11.02 -1.31 -12.38
C LEU A 79 9.89 -1.75 -13.35
N PRO A 80 9.98 -1.55 -14.69
CA PRO A 80 8.90 -1.94 -15.61
C PRO A 80 8.68 -3.45 -15.71
N LYS A 81 9.63 -4.27 -15.25
CA LYS A 81 9.52 -5.74 -15.25
C LYS A 81 8.68 -6.26 -14.09
N ASP A 82 8.43 -5.41 -13.09
CA ASP A 82 7.58 -5.75 -11.97
C ASP A 82 6.10 -5.57 -12.32
N HIS A 83 5.28 -6.50 -11.84
CA HIS A 83 3.83 -6.50 -12.03
C HIS A 83 3.11 -5.39 -11.25
N THR A 84 3.74 -4.83 -10.21
CA THR A 84 3.23 -3.69 -9.43
C THR A 84 3.86 -2.35 -9.84
N SER A 85 4.48 -2.29 -11.03
CA SER A 85 5.24 -1.13 -11.50
C SER A 85 4.45 0.19 -11.50
N LEU A 86 3.13 0.19 -11.74
CA LEU A 86 2.33 1.43 -11.62
C LEU A 86 2.17 1.87 -10.16
N VAL A 87 1.96 0.95 -9.22
CA VAL A 87 1.86 1.24 -7.78
C VAL A 87 3.16 1.90 -7.31
N ASN A 88 4.28 1.34 -7.73
CA ASN A 88 5.61 1.76 -7.30
C ASN A 88 6.18 2.92 -8.12
N LEU A 89 5.47 3.39 -9.15
CA LEU A 89 5.99 4.43 -10.05
C LEU A 89 6.30 5.71 -9.28
N ASP A 90 5.44 6.09 -8.35
CA ASP A 90 5.66 7.32 -7.57
C ASP A 90 6.46 7.06 -6.29
N ASP A 91 6.96 5.85 -6.03
CA ASP A 91 7.66 5.52 -4.78
C ASP A 91 8.76 6.53 -4.40
N ILE A 92 8.84 6.87 -3.10
CA ILE A 92 9.84 7.81 -2.55
C ILE A 92 11.29 7.41 -2.84
N PHE A 93 11.59 6.11 -3.00
CA PHE A 93 12.93 5.65 -3.35
C PHE A 93 13.36 6.06 -4.78
N TYR A 94 12.42 6.46 -5.64
CA TYR A 94 12.73 6.84 -7.03
C TYR A 94 12.77 8.35 -7.27
N GLU A 95 12.68 9.21 -6.25
CA GLU A 95 12.69 10.67 -6.46
C GLU A 95 13.91 11.17 -7.26
N GLU A 96 15.08 10.58 -7.01
CA GLU A 96 16.31 10.92 -7.76
C GLU A 96 16.33 10.25 -9.14
N CYS A 97 15.66 9.11 -9.33
CA CYS A 97 15.48 8.54 -10.67
C CYS A 97 14.55 9.43 -11.50
N GLN A 98 13.52 10.03 -10.89
CA GLN A 98 12.45 10.79 -11.56
C GLN A 98 12.92 12.04 -12.31
N ILE A 99 14.09 12.60 -11.96
CA ILE A 99 14.67 13.75 -12.66
C ILE A 99 15.43 13.35 -13.94
N THR A 100 15.68 12.06 -14.16
CA THR A 100 16.44 11.57 -15.31
C THR A 100 15.57 11.51 -16.58
N HIS A 101 16.20 11.66 -17.75
CA HIS A 101 15.49 11.48 -19.02
C HIS A 101 15.00 10.03 -19.22
N SER A 102 15.82 9.05 -18.81
CA SER A 102 15.51 7.62 -18.88
C SER A 102 14.24 7.25 -18.11
N TRP A 103 13.97 7.93 -16.99
CA TRP A 103 12.78 7.70 -16.18
C TRP A 103 11.49 8.02 -16.92
N LYS A 104 11.43 9.15 -17.64
CA LYS A 104 10.24 9.54 -18.39
C LYS A 104 9.79 8.44 -19.35
N LYS A 105 10.74 7.85 -20.07
CA LYS A 105 10.45 6.74 -21.01
C LYS A 105 9.94 5.50 -20.29
N ALA A 106 10.54 5.12 -19.16
CA ALA A 106 10.08 3.98 -18.37
C ALA A 106 8.68 4.21 -17.78
N ALA A 107 8.42 5.41 -17.27
CA ALA A 107 7.11 5.81 -16.76
C ALA A 107 6.02 5.74 -17.86
N GLU A 108 6.32 6.21 -19.07
CA GLU A 108 5.42 6.11 -20.22
C GLU A 108 5.10 4.65 -20.58
N LEU A 109 6.08 3.75 -20.53
CA LEU A 109 5.87 2.32 -20.77
C LEU A 109 4.99 1.68 -19.69
N ILE A 110 5.25 1.96 -18.41
CA ILE A 110 4.46 1.47 -17.27
C ILE A 110 3.01 1.95 -17.38
N VAL A 111 2.81 3.24 -17.70
CA VAL A 111 1.48 3.81 -17.89
C VAL A 111 0.77 3.19 -19.09
N ALA A 112 1.48 3.00 -20.21
CA ALA A 112 0.89 2.40 -21.42
C ALA A 112 0.48 0.93 -21.17
N ASP A 113 1.30 0.16 -20.47
CA ASP A 113 1.00 -1.22 -20.09
C ASP A 113 -0.25 -1.30 -19.20
N PHE A 114 -0.34 -0.44 -18.17
CA PHE A 114 -1.53 -0.37 -17.33
C PHE A 114 -2.77 0.00 -18.15
N LYS A 115 -2.69 1.04 -19.00
CA LYS A 115 -3.82 1.46 -19.84
C LYS A 115 -4.27 0.35 -20.78
N SER A 116 -3.34 -0.42 -21.34
CA SER A 116 -3.66 -1.56 -22.20
C SER A 116 -4.42 -2.65 -21.45
N LYS A 117 -3.90 -3.06 -20.27
CA LYS A 117 -4.49 -4.11 -19.42
C LYS A 117 -5.85 -3.73 -18.82
N HIS A 118 -6.12 -2.44 -18.65
CA HIS A 118 -7.30 -1.91 -17.99
C HIS A 118 -8.19 -1.05 -18.91
N SER A 119 -8.06 -1.24 -20.23
CA SER A 119 -8.80 -0.47 -21.26
C SER A 119 -10.32 -0.58 -21.16
N ASN A 120 -10.84 -1.58 -20.45
CA ASN A 120 -12.27 -1.81 -20.22
C ASN A 120 -12.84 -1.08 -19.00
N LEU A 121 -12.01 -0.42 -18.18
CA LEU A 121 -12.49 0.31 -17.01
C LEU A 121 -13.24 1.58 -17.42
N LYS A 122 -14.38 1.86 -16.76
CA LYS A 122 -15.15 3.08 -17.07
C LYS A 122 -14.44 4.37 -16.68
N ASN A 123 -13.57 4.31 -15.67
CA ASN A 123 -12.81 5.46 -15.19
C ASN A 123 -11.35 5.09 -14.96
N LEU A 124 -10.65 4.86 -16.08
CA LEU A 124 -9.25 4.49 -16.12
C LEU A 124 -8.34 5.53 -15.47
N ASP A 125 -8.63 6.82 -15.65
CA ASP A 125 -7.82 7.91 -15.08
C ASP A 125 -7.90 7.91 -13.55
N LEU A 126 -9.11 7.75 -12.99
CA LEU A 126 -9.28 7.62 -11.53
C LEU A 126 -8.59 6.35 -11.00
N ALA A 127 -8.71 5.22 -11.72
CA ALA A 127 -8.03 3.98 -11.34
C ALA A 127 -6.51 4.16 -11.26
N MET A 128 -5.91 4.80 -12.29
CA MET A 128 -4.49 5.11 -12.31
C MET A 128 -4.08 6.07 -11.19
N GLU A 129 -4.85 7.14 -11.00
CA GLU A 129 -4.53 8.16 -9.98
C GLU A 129 -4.58 7.58 -8.57
N LEU A 130 -5.61 6.80 -8.25
CA LEU A 130 -5.74 6.10 -6.97
C LEU A 130 -4.58 5.13 -6.74
N THR A 131 -4.24 4.33 -7.75
CA THR A 131 -3.18 3.31 -7.68
C THR A 131 -1.82 3.94 -7.40
N ARG A 132 -1.49 5.03 -8.09
CA ARG A 132 -0.24 5.77 -7.90
C ARG A 132 -0.19 6.46 -6.54
N LEU A 133 -1.30 7.09 -6.15
CA LEU A 133 -1.38 7.82 -4.88
C LEU A 133 -1.22 6.89 -3.67
N SER A 134 -1.89 5.73 -3.68
CA SER A 134 -1.80 4.77 -2.59
C SER A 134 -0.40 4.14 -2.50
N GLY A 135 0.22 3.81 -3.64
CA GLY A 135 1.59 3.31 -3.67
C GLY A 135 2.59 4.30 -3.10
N ARG A 136 2.48 5.57 -3.48
CA ARG A 136 3.28 6.65 -2.89
C ARG A 136 3.07 6.77 -1.38
N GLU A 137 1.81 6.75 -0.92
CA GLU A 137 1.48 6.83 0.51
C GLU A 137 2.11 5.69 1.31
N GLN A 138 1.98 4.44 0.82
CA GLN A 138 2.61 3.28 1.44
C GLN A 138 4.14 3.42 1.49
N SER A 139 4.77 3.87 0.40
CA SER A 139 6.23 4.06 0.37
C SER A 139 6.71 5.09 1.40
N VAL A 140 5.97 6.20 1.59
CA VAL A 140 6.29 7.22 2.59
C VAL A 140 6.16 6.68 4.01
N MET A 141 5.09 5.92 4.29
CA MET A 141 4.89 5.29 5.60
C MET A 141 6.01 4.28 5.92
N TRP A 142 6.36 3.42 4.97
CA TRP A 142 7.43 2.44 5.12
C TRP A 142 8.78 3.11 5.32
N TYR A 143 9.10 4.12 4.52
CA TYR A 143 10.35 4.86 4.65
C TYR A 143 10.48 5.54 6.02
N GLY A 144 9.40 6.14 6.53
CA GLY A 144 9.37 6.72 7.89
C GLY A 144 9.60 5.67 8.99
N PHE A 145 9.01 4.49 8.85
CA PHE A 145 9.24 3.36 9.76
C PHE A 145 10.71 2.93 9.75
N TYR A 146 11.34 2.78 8.58
CA TYR A 146 12.73 2.29 8.49
C TYR A 146 13.77 3.24 9.04
N LEU A 147 13.60 4.55 8.84
CA LEU A 147 14.57 5.49 9.37
C LEU A 147 14.51 5.61 10.90
N GLN A 148 13.49 5.04 11.57
CA GLN A 148 13.13 5.36 12.95
C GLN A 148 12.96 6.88 13.20
N LYS A 149 12.93 7.66 12.11
CA LYS A 149 12.74 9.11 12.07
C LYS A 149 11.32 9.48 11.67
N GLY A 150 10.43 8.49 11.50
CA GLY A 150 8.98 8.62 11.31
C GLY A 150 8.51 9.96 10.77
N SER A 151 7.59 10.57 11.53
CA SER A 151 7.06 11.91 11.30
C SER A 151 7.98 13.04 11.77
N SER A 152 9.27 12.80 12.08
CA SER A 152 10.21 13.85 12.48
C SER A 152 11.07 14.39 11.34
N CYS A 153 11.17 13.68 10.21
CA CYS A 153 11.82 14.19 8.99
C CYS A 153 10.91 15.16 8.22
N ASP A 154 11.34 16.42 8.04
CA ASP A 154 10.52 17.45 7.39
C ASP A 154 10.13 17.11 5.94
N LYS A 155 11.02 16.41 5.21
CA LYS A 155 10.73 15.90 3.86
C LYS A 155 9.58 14.91 3.88
N LEU A 156 9.54 14.00 4.86
CA LEU A 156 8.47 13.00 4.98
C LEU A 156 7.17 13.60 5.46
N LYS A 157 7.22 14.54 6.42
CA LYS A 157 6.04 15.32 6.83
C LYS A 157 5.41 16.02 5.63
N LEU A 158 6.23 16.70 4.83
CA LEU A 158 5.76 17.43 3.66
C LEU A 158 5.15 16.49 2.61
N ALA A 159 5.83 15.37 2.30
CA ALA A 159 5.30 14.37 1.38
C ALA A 159 3.95 13.82 1.87
N HIS A 160 3.86 13.44 3.15
CA HIS A 160 2.63 12.94 3.75
C HIS A 160 1.50 13.97 3.70
N GLN A 161 1.76 15.24 4.02
CA GLN A 161 0.78 16.33 3.93
C GLN A 161 0.26 16.53 2.50
N GLN A 162 1.15 16.49 1.50
CA GLN A 162 0.76 16.62 0.09
C GLN A 162 -0.13 15.45 -0.36
N LEU A 163 0.20 14.23 0.07
CA LEU A 163 -0.58 13.03 -0.24
C LEU A 163 -1.95 13.08 0.41
N HIS A 164 -2.03 13.43 1.70
CA HIS A 164 -3.31 13.64 2.39
C HIS A 164 -4.17 14.70 1.70
N LYS A 165 -3.58 15.83 1.30
CA LYS A 165 -4.30 16.88 0.57
C LYS A 165 -4.87 16.35 -0.75
N LYS A 166 -4.07 15.61 -1.52
CA LYS A 166 -4.50 15.03 -2.80
C LYS A 166 -5.59 13.96 -2.60
N ALA A 167 -5.40 13.06 -1.63
CA ALA A 167 -6.37 12.04 -1.26
C ALA A 167 -7.72 12.67 -0.90
N LYS A 168 -7.71 13.72 -0.08
CA LYS A 168 -8.91 14.48 0.29
C LYS A 168 -9.63 15.03 -0.93
N LEU A 169 -8.91 15.66 -1.88
CA LEU A 169 -9.54 16.20 -3.09
C LEU A 169 -10.22 15.11 -3.94
N ILE A 170 -9.58 13.96 -4.10
CA ILE A 170 -10.17 12.82 -4.81
C ILE A 170 -11.44 12.35 -4.08
N LEU A 171 -11.37 12.12 -2.77
CA LEU A 171 -12.51 11.66 -1.98
C LEU A 171 -13.68 12.66 -1.96
N GLU A 172 -13.39 13.97 -1.90
CA GLU A 172 -14.39 15.03 -2.01
C GLU A 172 -15.13 14.96 -3.36
N SER A 173 -14.41 14.73 -4.46
CA SER A 173 -15.00 14.58 -5.80
C SER A 173 -15.96 13.39 -5.95
N LEU A 174 -15.85 12.41 -5.04
CA LEU A 174 -16.65 11.18 -5.03
C LEU A 174 -17.87 11.27 -4.08
N LYS A 175 -17.98 12.31 -3.25
CA LYS A 175 -19.08 12.43 -2.27
C LYS A 175 -20.48 12.37 -2.90
N GLY A 176 -20.65 13.00 -4.06
CA GLY A 176 -21.92 13.03 -4.80
C GLY A 176 -22.22 11.76 -5.60
N LYS A 177 -21.34 10.75 -5.59
CA LYS A 177 -21.43 9.55 -6.43
C LYS A 177 -21.72 8.32 -5.57
N ASP A 178 -22.24 7.26 -6.19
CA ASP A 178 -22.27 5.92 -5.57
C ASP A 178 -20.83 5.44 -5.29
N TYR A 179 -20.67 4.49 -4.36
CA TYR A 179 -19.37 3.86 -4.15
C TYR A 179 -18.92 3.17 -5.45
N PRO A 180 -17.70 3.43 -5.95
CA PRO A 180 -17.22 2.80 -7.18
C PRO A 180 -17.27 1.27 -7.10
N THR A 181 -17.40 0.64 -8.26
CA THR A 181 -17.30 -0.81 -8.43
C THR A 181 -15.98 -1.19 -9.11
N VAL A 182 -15.66 -2.49 -9.08
CA VAL A 182 -14.51 -3.04 -9.82
C VAL A 182 -14.58 -2.72 -11.32
N ASN A 183 -15.77 -2.64 -11.91
CA ASN A 183 -15.91 -2.25 -13.33
C ASN A 183 -15.61 -0.78 -13.58
N ASP A 184 -15.74 0.06 -12.55
CA ASP A 184 -15.48 1.49 -12.70
C ASP A 184 -13.98 1.78 -12.60
N ILE A 185 -13.27 1.17 -11.64
CA ILE A 185 -11.87 1.51 -11.32
C ILE A 185 -10.91 0.32 -11.11
N GLY A 186 -11.34 -0.92 -11.37
CA GLY A 186 -10.50 -2.11 -11.23
C GLY A 186 -10.24 -2.51 -9.77
N ALA A 187 -9.66 -3.70 -9.57
CA ALA A 187 -9.41 -4.21 -8.21
C ALA A 187 -8.36 -3.38 -7.46
N GLU A 188 -7.31 -2.94 -8.16
CA GLU A 188 -6.23 -2.09 -7.62
C GLU A 188 -6.76 -0.71 -7.23
N GLY A 189 -7.61 -0.11 -8.07
CA GLY A 189 -8.29 1.15 -7.76
C GLY A 189 -9.21 1.01 -6.55
N MET A 190 -9.96 -0.09 -6.43
CA MET A 190 -10.82 -0.35 -5.27
C MET A 190 -10.03 -0.51 -3.97
N LYS A 191 -8.91 -1.24 -3.99
CA LYS A 191 -8.01 -1.36 -2.83
C LYS A 191 -7.44 0.01 -2.43
N SER A 192 -7.00 0.78 -3.42
CA SER A 192 -6.41 2.11 -3.23
C SER A 192 -7.43 3.10 -2.66
N LEU A 193 -8.64 3.12 -3.21
CA LEU A 193 -9.73 3.96 -2.69
C LEU A 193 -10.00 3.68 -1.22
N PHE A 194 -10.07 2.41 -0.84
CA PHE A 194 -10.27 2.02 0.56
C PHE A 194 -9.14 2.50 1.47
N LEU A 195 -7.87 2.40 1.05
CA LEU A 195 -6.71 2.90 1.80
C LEU A 195 -6.82 4.41 2.06
N LEU A 196 -7.15 5.20 1.03
CA LEU A 196 -7.33 6.65 1.20
C LEU A 196 -8.47 6.99 2.16
N ILE A 197 -9.58 6.26 2.09
CA ILE A 197 -10.73 6.46 2.98
C ILE A 197 -10.32 6.16 4.43
N GLN A 198 -9.73 4.99 4.70
CA GLN A 198 -9.41 4.60 6.07
C GLN A 198 -8.34 5.50 6.70
N HIS A 199 -7.37 6.01 5.93
CA HIS A 199 -6.33 6.92 6.43
C HIS A 199 -6.78 8.39 6.53
N SER A 200 -8.03 8.72 6.19
CA SER A 200 -8.60 10.07 6.37
C SER A 200 -8.98 10.35 7.84
N ASP A 201 -8.07 10.10 8.79
CA ASP A 201 -8.33 10.17 10.24
C ASP A 201 -8.61 11.59 10.75
N ASP A 202 -8.12 12.60 10.04
CA ASP A 202 -8.44 14.01 10.28
C ASP A 202 -9.89 14.37 9.89
N ASN A 203 -10.62 13.44 9.27
CA ASN A 203 -11.97 13.67 8.74
C ASN A 203 -12.90 12.47 8.96
N VAL A 204 -13.23 12.21 10.23
CA VAL A 204 -14.16 11.14 10.64
C VAL A 204 -15.53 11.24 9.93
N ALA A 205 -16.00 12.45 9.61
CA ALA A 205 -17.25 12.64 8.86
C ALA A 205 -17.16 12.05 7.43
N LEU A 206 -16.02 12.20 6.76
CA LEU A 206 -15.74 11.59 5.46
C LEU A 206 -15.68 10.06 5.57
N GLN A 207 -14.98 9.53 6.57
CA GLN A 207 -14.92 8.09 6.83
C GLN A 207 -16.34 7.51 7.01
N LYS A 208 -17.19 8.16 7.81
CA LYS A 208 -18.60 7.75 8.02
C LYS A 208 -19.43 7.82 6.74
N LEU A 209 -19.25 8.86 5.93
CA LEU A 209 -19.94 8.98 4.65
C LEU A 209 -19.61 7.81 3.72
N PHE A 210 -18.32 7.50 3.55
CA PHE A 210 -17.90 6.38 2.71
C PHE A 210 -18.28 5.02 3.30
N LYS A 211 -18.25 4.85 4.62
CA LYS A 211 -18.79 3.67 5.30
C LYS A 211 -20.25 3.41 4.90
N SER A 212 -21.11 4.43 4.96
CA SER A 212 -22.53 4.31 4.55
C SER A 212 -22.66 4.00 3.05
N LYS A 213 -21.78 4.54 2.20
CA LYS A 213 -21.76 4.22 0.76
C LYS A 213 -21.34 2.78 0.48
N MET A 214 -20.36 2.25 1.22
CA MET A 214 -19.94 0.85 1.15
C MET A 214 -21.07 -0.09 1.60
N GLU A 215 -21.79 0.25 2.68
CA GLU A 215 -22.98 -0.49 3.12
C GLU A 215 -24.09 -0.49 2.06
N ALA A 216 -24.35 0.65 1.42
CA ALA A 216 -25.31 0.75 0.34
C ALA A 216 -24.88 -0.08 -0.89
N ALA A 217 -23.59 -0.11 -1.21
CA ALA A 217 -23.04 -0.93 -2.29
C ALA A 217 -23.25 -2.43 -2.01
N LEU A 218 -22.97 -2.90 -0.79
CA LEU A 218 -23.22 -4.30 -0.40
C LEU A 218 -24.70 -4.68 -0.54
N LYS A 219 -25.63 -3.78 -0.18
CA LYS A 219 -27.07 -4.03 -0.33
C LYS A 219 -27.53 -4.13 -1.78
N LYS A 220 -26.82 -3.49 -2.71
CA LYS A 220 -27.13 -3.49 -4.16
C LYS A 220 -26.54 -4.71 -4.89
N GLN A 221 -25.58 -5.41 -4.29
CA GLN A 221 -24.91 -6.55 -4.91
C GLN A 221 -25.77 -7.82 -4.80
N THR A 222 -25.70 -8.67 -5.83
CA THR A 222 -26.36 -9.99 -5.87
C THR A 222 -25.44 -11.13 -5.42
N TYR A 223 -24.21 -10.81 -5.02
CA TYR A 223 -23.19 -11.77 -4.60
C TYR A 223 -22.52 -11.30 -3.31
N THR A 224 -21.84 -12.22 -2.61
CA THR A 224 -21.09 -11.90 -1.39
C THR A 224 -19.70 -11.36 -1.75
N ASP A 225 -19.51 -10.05 -1.58
CA ASP A 225 -18.20 -9.40 -1.71
C ASP A 225 -17.44 -9.45 -0.37
N THR A 226 -16.73 -10.56 -0.15
CA THR A 226 -15.93 -10.77 1.08
C THR A 226 -14.89 -9.69 1.33
N LEU A 227 -14.33 -9.08 0.26
CA LEU A 227 -13.35 -8.02 0.39
C LEU A 227 -14.00 -6.75 0.91
N LEU A 228 -15.11 -6.33 0.30
CA LEU A 228 -15.86 -5.14 0.72
C LEU A 228 -16.40 -5.29 2.15
N ILE A 229 -16.86 -6.49 2.53
CA ILE A 229 -17.29 -6.81 3.90
C ILE A 229 -16.13 -6.66 4.89
N THR A 230 -14.96 -7.23 4.57
CA THR A 230 -13.77 -7.14 5.42
C THR A 230 -13.33 -5.68 5.57
N GLN A 231 -13.24 -4.94 4.47
CA GLN A 231 -12.89 -3.52 4.45
C GLN A 231 -13.87 -2.68 5.28
N LEU A 232 -15.17 -2.97 5.19
CA LEU A 232 -16.17 -2.30 5.99
C LEU A 232 -15.98 -2.56 7.50
N ALA A 233 -15.57 -3.76 7.91
CA ALA A 233 -15.26 -4.06 9.31
C ALA A 233 -14.06 -3.24 9.81
N PHE A 234 -12.98 -3.16 9.03
CA PHE A 234 -11.81 -2.32 9.34
C PHE A 234 -12.18 -0.84 9.50
N LEU A 235 -12.96 -0.29 8.55
CA LEU A 235 -13.40 1.11 8.60
C LEU A 235 -14.36 1.37 9.75
N THR A 236 -15.20 0.40 10.11
CA THR A 236 -16.10 0.48 11.26
C THR A 236 -15.31 0.70 12.55
N ASP A 237 -14.32 -0.16 12.80
CA ASP A 237 -13.49 -0.04 14.00
C ASP A 237 -12.64 1.24 13.99
N ARG A 238 -12.11 1.64 12.82
CA ARG A 238 -11.35 2.91 12.69
C ARG A 238 -12.21 4.11 13.09
N VAL A 239 -13.43 4.19 12.57
CA VAL A 239 -14.39 5.25 12.93
C VAL A 239 -14.72 5.22 14.42
N LEU A 240 -14.97 4.05 15.00
CA LEU A 240 -15.30 3.92 16.43
C LEU A 240 -14.13 4.39 17.30
N VAL A 241 -12.91 3.97 16.99
CA VAL A 241 -11.70 4.41 17.72
C VAL A 241 -11.49 5.91 17.62
N ASN A 242 -11.63 6.49 16.42
CA ASN A 242 -11.52 7.94 16.23
C ASN A 242 -12.61 8.72 16.97
N GLU A 243 -13.78 8.11 17.20
CA GLU A 243 -14.85 8.63 18.06
C GLU A 243 -14.68 8.27 19.56
N LYS A 244 -13.55 7.69 19.97
CA LYS A 244 -13.24 7.22 21.33
C LYS A 244 -14.23 6.18 21.87
N LYS A 245 -14.72 5.31 20.99
CA LYS A 245 -15.63 4.20 21.31
C LYS A 245 -14.90 2.86 21.24
N LEU A 246 -15.50 1.86 21.87
CA LEU A 246 -15.03 0.47 21.78
C LEU A 246 -15.18 -0.05 20.36
N GLN A 247 -14.20 -0.85 19.92
CA GLN A 247 -14.21 -1.54 18.64
C GLN A 247 -15.25 -2.67 18.60
N GLU A 248 -15.70 -3.03 17.42
CA GLU A 248 -16.61 -4.16 17.20
C GLU A 248 -15.86 -5.46 16.88
N TYR A 249 -14.82 -5.35 16.06
CA TYR A 249 -14.10 -6.50 15.50
C TYR A 249 -12.65 -6.60 15.99
N GLY A 250 -12.10 -5.54 16.59
CA GLY A 250 -10.72 -5.50 17.08
C GLY A 250 -9.70 -5.43 15.94
N THR A 251 -9.85 -4.50 15.00
CA THR A 251 -8.89 -4.32 13.89
C THR A 251 -7.85 -3.22 14.12
N GLN A 252 -8.03 -2.37 15.13
CA GLN A 252 -7.18 -1.22 15.43
C GLN A 252 -6.29 -1.49 16.64
N PHE A 253 -5.06 -1.03 16.53
CA PHE A 253 -4.00 -1.15 17.52
C PHE A 253 -3.42 0.23 17.80
N ASP A 254 -2.83 0.41 18.98
CA ASP A 254 -2.04 1.60 19.28
C ASP A 254 -0.67 1.56 18.57
N GLU A 255 0.11 2.63 18.73
CA GLU A 255 1.45 2.75 18.15
C GLU A 255 2.44 1.72 18.72
N SER A 256 2.15 1.14 19.88
CA SER A 256 2.93 0.07 20.51
C SER A 256 2.42 -1.33 20.12
N HIS A 257 1.54 -1.41 19.11
CA HIS A 257 0.90 -2.63 18.64
C HIS A 257 0.03 -3.36 19.67
N HIS A 258 -0.43 -2.66 20.72
CA HIS A 258 -1.43 -3.20 21.63
C HIS A 258 -2.83 -3.01 21.05
N LEU A 259 -3.64 -4.04 21.21
CA LEU A 259 -5.02 -4.03 20.75
C LEU A 259 -5.82 -2.98 21.54
N LEU A 260 -6.47 -2.06 20.83
CA LEU A 260 -7.33 -1.06 21.47
C LEU A 260 -8.61 -1.70 22.03
N PRO A 261 -9.28 -1.08 23.02
CA PRO A 261 -10.45 -1.67 23.68
C PRO A 261 -11.56 -2.14 22.73
N ILE A 262 -12.08 -3.35 22.96
CA ILE A 262 -13.11 -4.01 22.13
C ILE A 262 -14.39 -4.22 22.95
N ARG A 263 -15.55 -3.99 22.34
CA ARG A 263 -16.85 -4.38 22.90
C ARG A 263 -16.94 -5.89 22.94
N ASP A 264 -17.28 -6.46 24.09
CA ASP A 264 -17.51 -7.91 24.24
C ASP A 264 -16.39 -8.75 23.59
N ALA A 265 -15.20 -8.66 24.19
CA ALA A 265 -14.01 -9.36 23.73
C ALA A 265 -14.17 -10.90 23.76
N ILE A 266 -15.09 -11.42 24.59
CA ILE A 266 -15.34 -12.87 24.70
C ILE A 266 -15.90 -13.41 23.38
N ASN A 267 -16.84 -12.69 22.75
CA ASN A 267 -17.50 -13.13 21.51
C ASN A 267 -16.93 -12.50 20.23
N VAL A 268 -15.79 -11.79 20.31
CA VAL A 268 -15.22 -11.06 19.15
C VAL A 268 -14.91 -11.98 17.97
N ASN A 269 -14.39 -13.19 18.22
CA ASN A 269 -14.04 -14.11 17.14
C ASN A 269 -15.27 -14.65 16.38
N THR A 270 -16.42 -14.76 17.06
CA THR A 270 -17.69 -15.08 16.39
C THR A 270 -18.11 -13.97 15.44
N ARG A 271 -17.98 -12.69 15.85
CA ARG A 271 -18.27 -11.54 14.98
C ARG A 271 -17.28 -11.44 13.82
N ARG A 272 -15.98 -11.67 14.08
CA ARG A 272 -14.91 -11.64 13.06
C ARG A 272 -15.14 -12.67 11.95
N LEU A 273 -15.58 -13.88 12.31
CA LEU A 273 -15.90 -14.92 11.33
C LEU A 273 -16.98 -14.49 10.34
N LEU A 274 -18.03 -13.80 10.80
CA LEU A 274 -19.12 -13.31 9.96
C LEU A 274 -18.68 -12.24 8.95
N VAL A 275 -17.56 -11.57 9.22
CA VAL A 275 -16.98 -10.53 8.35
C VAL A 275 -15.66 -10.97 7.72
N PHE A 276 -15.40 -12.28 7.65
CA PHE A 276 -14.24 -12.89 6.99
C PHE A 276 -12.88 -12.47 7.58
N LEU A 277 -12.85 -12.02 8.83
CA LEU A 277 -11.62 -11.73 9.57
C LEU A 277 -11.09 -13.00 10.25
N ALA A 278 -9.77 -13.20 10.20
CA ALA A 278 -9.10 -14.23 10.98
C ALA A 278 -9.32 -13.99 12.49
N PRO A 279 -9.41 -15.03 13.34
CA PRO A 279 -9.58 -14.84 14.78
C PRO A 279 -8.42 -14.05 15.39
N LEU A 280 -8.70 -13.28 16.44
CA LEU A 280 -7.67 -12.76 17.32
C LEU A 280 -7.12 -13.92 18.15
N ASN A 281 -5.79 -14.07 18.15
CA ASN A 281 -5.10 -14.98 19.05
C ASN A 281 -5.25 -14.45 20.49
N LYS A 282 -5.54 -15.36 21.43
CA LYS A 282 -5.61 -15.03 22.86
C LYS A 282 -4.22 -14.88 23.44
#